data_AF-A0A7Y2A374-F1
#
_entry.id   AF-A0A7Y2A374-F1
#
_cell.length_a   1.000
_cell.length_b   1.000
_cell.length_c   1.000
_cell.angle_alpha   90.00
_cell.angle_beta   90.00
_cell.angle_gamma   90.00
#
_symmetry.space_group_name_H-M   'P 1'
#
loop_
_entity.id
_entity.type
_entity.pdbx_description
1 polymer ?
#
loop_
_entity_poly.entity_id
_entity_poly.type
_entity_poly.pdbx_seq_one_letter_code
_entity_poly.pdbx_strand_id
1 'polypeptide(L)' 'MSSNVNLDELLTNAGGRFNAVILSARRARQINGYFNQLGEGIGSFVPPQVHSLSRQPLSIAFEEVLEEKIVPGADSED' A
#
# COMPACT_ATOMS: atom_id res chain seq x y z
N MET A 1 -3.65 -18.88 -5.78
CA MET A 1 -4.41 -17.70 -6.23
C MET A 1 -3.46 -16.78 -6.96
N SER A 2 -3.62 -16.63 -8.29
CA SER A 2 -2.88 -15.61 -9.05
C SER A 2 -3.33 -14.22 -8.59
N SER A 3 -2.39 -13.34 -8.31
CA SER A 3 -2.58 -11.94 -7.90
C SER A 3 -3.15 -11.08 -9.03
N ASN A 4 -4.36 -11.41 -9.50
CA ASN A 4 -5.12 -10.50 -10.34
C ASN A 4 -5.75 -9.46 -9.42
N VAL A 5 -5.04 -8.35 -9.24
CA VAL A 5 -5.61 -7.14 -8.66
C VAL A 5 -6.84 -6.79 -9.47
N ASN A 6 -8.02 -6.87 -8.86
CA ASN A 6 -9.25 -6.43 -9.49
C ASN A 6 -9.22 -4.89 -9.54
N LEU A 7 -9.12 -4.34 -10.75
CA LEU A 7 -8.99 -2.90 -10.93
C LEU A 7 -10.22 -2.15 -10.42
N ASP A 8 -11.42 -2.67 -10.64
CA ASP A 8 -12.66 -1.99 -10.24
C ASP A 8 -12.79 -1.92 -8.72
N GLU A 9 -12.42 -2.99 -8.02
CA GLU A 9 -12.36 -3.04 -6.56
C GLU A 9 -11.29 -2.10 -6.01
N LEU A 10 -10.09 -2.11 -6.60
CA LEU A 10 -9.00 -1.19 -6.22
C LEU A 10 -9.44 0.28 -6.36
N LEU A 11 -10.10 0.62 -7.48
CA LEU A 11 -10.59 1.97 -7.73
C LEU A 11 -11.70 2.36 -6.75
N THR A 12 -12.56 1.41 -6.36
CA THR A 12 -13.62 1.62 -5.38
C THR A 12 -13.02 1.93 -4.01
N ASN A 13 -12.12 1.07 -3.52
CA ASN A 13 -11.50 1.22 -2.20
C ASN A 13 -10.62 2.47 -2.11
N ALA A 14 -9.96 2.84 -3.21
CA ALA A 14 -9.15 4.04 -3.26
C ALA A 14 -9.96 5.34 -3.45
N GLY A 15 -11.25 5.27 -3.79
CA GLY A 15 -12.06 6.45 -4.08
C GLY A 15 -11.74 7.11 -5.44
N GLY A 16 -11.32 6.33 -6.43
CA GLY A 16 -11.14 6.77 -7.82
C GLY A 16 -9.71 6.63 -8.37
N ARG A 17 -9.55 6.87 -9.68
CA ARG A 17 -8.30 6.60 -10.42
C ARG A 17 -7.10 7.40 -9.91
N PHE A 18 -7.27 8.70 -9.69
CA PHE A 18 -6.17 9.54 -9.21
C PHE A 18 -5.78 9.18 -7.77
N ASN A 19 -6.77 8.92 -6.92
CA ASN A 19 -6.52 8.50 -5.55
C ASN A 19 -5.83 7.14 -5.51
N ALA A 20 -6.22 6.17 -6.35
CA ALA A 20 -5.55 4.88 -6.46
C ALA A 20 -4.07 5.03 -6.79
N VAL A 21 -3.72 5.90 -7.73
CA VAL A 21 -2.33 6.19 -8.09
C VAL A 21 -1.59 6.82 -6.92
N ILE A 22 -2.14 7.87 -6.31
CA ILE A 22 -1.48 8.62 -5.24
C ILE A 22 -1.31 7.74 -3.99
N LEU A 23 -2.37 7.07 -3.55
CA LEU A 23 -2.41 6.22 -2.36
C LEU A 23 -1.43 5.07 -2.49
N SER A 24 -1.50 4.32 -3.59
CA SER A 24 -0.64 3.16 -3.82
C SER A 24 0.82 3.57 -4.00
N ALA A 25 1.10 4.68 -4.69
CA ALA A 25 2.47 5.18 -4.84
C ALA A 25 3.07 5.68 -3.52
N ARG A 26 2.29 6.38 -2.69
CA ARG A 26 2.72 6.80 -1.35
C ARG A 26 3.03 5.58 -0.49
N ARG A 27 2.12 4.60 -0.47
CA ARG A 27 2.29 3.39 0.32
C ARG A 27 3.46 2.53 -0.16
N ALA A 28 3.63 2.37 -1.46
CA ALA A 28 4.77 1.65 -2.05
C ALA A 28 6.12 2.25 -1.62
N ARG A 29 6.23 3.59 -1.50
CA ARG A 29 7.44 4.23 -0.96
C ARG A 29 7.69 3.91 0.51
N GLN A 30 6.65 3.83 1.34
CA GLN A 30 6.80 3.40 2.73
C GLN A 30 7.27 1.95 2.83
N ILE A 31 6.66 1.05 2.04
CA ILE A 31 7.07 -0.37 1.98
C ILE A 31 8.51 -0.52 1.52
N ASN A 32 8.90 0.24 0.49
CA ASN A 32 10.30 0.25 0.02
C ASN A 32 11.24 0.80 1.11
N GLY A 33 10.86 1.87 1.81
CA GLY A 33 11.60 2.41 2.94
C GLY A 33 11.81 1.36 4.05
N TYR A 34 10.74 0.64 4.41
CA TYR A 34 10.81 -0.46 5.39
C TYR A 34 11.84 -1.52 4.99
N PHE A 35 11.80 -2.01 3.76
CA PHE A 35 12.75 -3.04 3.32
C PHE A 35 14.19 -2.55 3.19
N ASN A 36 14.41 -1.27 2.87
CA ASN A 36 15.76 -0.70 2.79
C ASN A 36 16.35 -0.36 4.17
N GLN A 37 15.51 -0.13 5.19
CA GLN A 37 15.95 0.16 6.56
C GLN A 37 16.11 -1.09 7.43
N LEU A 38 15.82 -2.28 6.91
CA LEU A 38 16.08 -3.56 7.59
C LEU A 38 17.59 -3.75 7.80
N GLY A 39 18.13 -3.15 8.86
CA GLY A 39 19.56 -3.13 9.18
C GLY A 39 20.02 -1.87 9.90
N GLU A 40 19.30 -0.75 9.75
CA GLU A 40 19.69 0.55 10.31
C GLU A 40 19.08 0.85 11.70
N GLY A 41 18.15 0.01 12.19
CA GLY A 41 17.61 0.12 13.55
C GLY A 41 16.64 1.28 13.79
N ILE A 42 16.34 2.09 12.77
CA ILE A 42 15.34 3.16 12.84
C ILE A 42 14.04 2.65 12.21
N GLY A 43 13.10 2.21 13.05
CA GLY A 43 11.79 1.69 12.63
C GLY A 43 10.79 2.79 12.28
N SER A 44 11.09 3.65 11.30
CA SER A 44 10.19 4.77 10.93
C SER A 44 9.10 4.39 9.93
N PHE A 45 9.28 3.30 9.17
CA PHE A 45 8.28 2.85 8.19
C PHE A 45 7.48 1.63 8.69
N VAL A 46 6.18 1.68 8.44
CA VAL A 46 5.25 0.59 8.73
C VAL A 46 5.49 -0.57 7.76
N PRO A 47 5.69 -1.82 8.25
CA PRO A 47 5.90 -3.00 7.41
C PRO A 47 4.72 -3.26 6.45
N PRO A 48 4.87 -4.15 5.46
CA PRO A 48 3.72 -4.72 4.76
C PRO A 48 2.62 -5.18 5.73
N GLN A 49 1.37 -4.82 5.44
CA GLN A 49 0.19 -5.12 6.26
C GLN A 49 -0.59 -6.36 5.78
N VAL A 50 -0.14 -6.96 4.67
CA VAL A 50 -0.71 -8.17 4.07
C VAL A 50 0.38 -9.19 3.78
N HIS A 51 -0.01 -10.46 3.74
CA HIS A 51 0.87 -11.54 3.31
C HIS A 51 0.89 -11.65 1.77
N SER A 52 1.76 -10.86 1.17
CA SER A 52 1.95 -10.83 -0.29
C SER A 52 2.93 -11.92 -0.77
N LEU A 53 2.61 -12.53 -1.91
CA LEU A 53 3.57 -13.35 -2.68
C LEU A 53 4.52 -12.49 -3.54
N SER A 54 4.14 -11.25 -3.82
CA SER A 54 4.97 -10.28 -4.54
C SER A 54 6.03 -9.67 -3.64
N ARG A 55 7.21 -9.41 -4.23
CA ARG A 55 8.29 -8.62 -3.63
C ARG A 55 8.33 -7.17 -4.11
N GLN A 56 7.44 -6.81 -5.04
CA GLN A 56 7.39 -5.45 -5.58
C GLN A 56 6.55 -4.57 -4.65
N PRO A 57 7.10 -3.46 -4.10
CA PRO A 57 6.39 -2.61 -3.16
C PRO A 57 5.04 -2.08 -3.68
N LEU A 58 4.93 -1.84 -4.99
CA LEU A 58 3.68 -1.38 -5.59
C LEU A 58 2.60 -2.47 -5.65
N SER A 59 2.97 -3.71 -5.94
CA SER A 59 2.01 -4.82 -5.91
C SER A 59 1.48 -5.03 -4.49
N ILE A 60 2.37 -5.01 -3.50
CA ILE A 60 2.00 -5.13 -2.08
C ILE A 60 1.05 -3.98 -1.70
N ALA A 61 1.35 -2.74 -2.12
CA ALA A 61 0.48 -1.60 -1.87
C ALA A 61 -0.92 -1.77 -2.47
N PHE A 62 -1.04 -2.33 -3.68
CA PHE A 62 -2.36 -2.64 -4.26
C PHE A 62 -3.12 -3.71 -3.47
N GLU A 63 -2.43 -4.77 -3.03
CA GLU A 63 -3.04 -5.81 -2.19
C GLU A 63 -3.53 -5.24 -0.85
N GLU A 64 -2.76 -4.34 -0.23
CA GLU A 64 -3.18 -3.67 1.01
C GLU A 64 -4.38 -2.73 0.82
N VAL A 65 -4.51 -2.07 -0.33
CA VAL A 65 -5.69 -1.23 -0.65
C VAL A 65 -6.91 -2.11 -0.93
N LEU A 66 -6.74 -3.25 -1.60
CA LEU A 66 -7.83 -4.23 -1.80
C LEU A 66 -8.34 -4.80 -0.48
N GLU A 67 -7.44 -5.08 0.47
CA GLU A 67 -7.81 -5.55 1.82
C GLU A 67 -8.22 -4.42 2.78
N GLU A 68 -8.44 -3.20 2.27
CA GLU A 68 -8.85 -2.01 3.05
C GLU A 68 -7.91 -1.69 4.24
N LYS A 69 -6.64 -2.13 4.18
CA LYS A 69 -5.62 -1.84 5.21
C LYS A 69 -5.08 -0.42 5.09
N ILE A 70 -5.29 0.21 3.94
CA ILE A 70 -4.80 1.55 3.62
C ILE A 70 -5.98 2.39 3.15
N VAL A 71 -6.31 3.42 3.94
CA VAL A 71 -7.43 4.32 3.67
C VAL A 71 -6.96 5.59 2.96
N PRO A 72 -7.69 6.09 1.93
CA PRO A 72 -7.43 7.40 1.35
C PRO A 72 -7.74 8.48 2.40
N GLY A 73 -6.74 9.27 2.77
CA GLY A 73 -6.87 10.55 3.49
C GLY A 73 -8.06 10.68 4.42
N ALA A 74 -8.07 9.93 5.53
CA ALA A 74 -8.55 10.52 6.77
C ALA A 74 -7.49 11.54 7.17
N ASP A 75 -7.51 12.72 6.56
CA ASP A 75 -6.89 13.87 7.18
C ASP A 75 -7.62 14.00 8.53
N SER A 76 -6.91 13.70 9.61
CA SER A 76 -7.42 13.93 10.96
C SER A 76 -7.77 15.42 11.05
N GLU A 77 -9.07 15.72 11.10
CA GLU A 77 -9.54 16.95 11.71
C GLU A 77 -9.26 16.84 13.22
N ASP A 78 -8.00 17.04 13.60
CA ASP A 78 -7.53 17.26 14.98
C ASP A 78 -6.29 18.16 14.96
#